data_AF-A0A8T5K594-F1
#
_entry.id   AF-A0A8T5K594-F1
#
_cell.length_a   1.000
_cell.length_b   1.000
_cell.length_c   1.000
_cell.angle_alpha   90.00
_cell.angle_beta   90.00
_cell.angle_gamma   90.00
#
_symmetry.space_group_name_H-M   'P 1'
#
loop_
_entity.id
_entity.type
_entity.pdbx_description
1 polymer ?
#
loop_
_entity_poly.entity_id
_entity_poly.type
_entity_poly.pdbx_seq_one_letter_code
_entity_poly.pdbx_strand_id
1 'polypeptide(L)'
;MATRLRKTRRLRGGRHMGWGQVAQHRSFGHKGGLGRSGHLKHLASTVIKEDQDHFGHEGTHSPHPSITKVWINVRDLNDLFSKSGKSENSKNTLDLESLKIEKLLGGGQINTAYTIKVKNATPSAIEKVKQAGGEVILPIQKTEEKSQEKAENVENNDG
;
A
#
# COMPACT_ATOMS: atom_id res chain seq x y z
N MET A 1 27.69 -6.27 27.58
CA MET A 1 27.86 -7.33 26.54
C MET A 1 28.92 -8.32 26.99
N ALA A 2 28.63 -9.62 26.95
CA ALA A 2 29.61 -10.65 27.32
C ALA A 2 30.79 -10.68 26.34
N THR A 3 32.00 -10.42 26.83
CA THR A 3 33.25 -10.46 26.04
C THR A 3 33.75 -11.88 25.81
N ARG A 4 33.29 -12.85 26.62
CA ARG A 4 33.68 -14.27 26.58
C ARG A 4 33.32 -14.96 25.27
N LEU A 5 32.18 -14.61 24.66
CA LEU A 5 31.66 -15.25 23.44
C LEU A 5 32.15 -14.61 22.14
N ARG A 6 32.99 -13.57 22.20
CA ARG A 6 33.49 -12.89 21.00
C ARG A 6 34.51 -13.75 20.26
N LYS A 7 34.39 -13.81 18.92
CA LYS A 7 35.33 -14.51 18.01
C LYS A 7 36.79 -14.15 18.28
N THR A 8 37.06 -12.91 18.71
CA THR A 8 38.40 -12.42 19.04
C THR A 8 39.10 -13.29 20.08
N ARG A 9 38.41 -13.79 21.10
CA ARG A 9 39.05 -14.60 22.16
C ARG A 9 39.61 -15.92 21.63
N ARG A 10 38.88 -16.58 20.73
CA ARG A 10 39.33 -17.83 20.06
C ARG A 10 40.45 -17.59 19.05
N LEU A 11 40.47 -16.42 18.40
CA LEU A 11 41.47 -16.11 17.37
C LEU A 11 42.77 -15.50 17.92
N ARG A 12 42.85 -15.18 19.22
CA ARG A 12 44.11 -14.75 19.85
C ARG A 12 45.12 -15.89 19.80
N GLY A 13 46.31 -15.61 19.27
CA GLY A 13 47.34 -16.62 18.97
C GLY A 13 47.44 -16.97 17.48
N GLY A 14 46.43 -16.61 16.67
CA GLY A 14 46.51 -16.67 15.22
C GLY A 14 47.17 -15.42 14.62
N ARG A 15 47.89 -15.58 13.51
CA ARG A 15 48.63 -14.48 12.84
C ARG A 15 47.73 -13.44 12.15
N HIS A 16 46.56 -13.84 11.63
CA HIS A 16 45.77 -13.01 10.71
C HIS A 16 44.33 -12.69 11.17
N MET A 17 43.93 -13.11 12.38
CA MET A 17 42.58 -12.87 12.93
C MET A 17 41.41 -13.26 11.98
N GLY A 18 41.64 -14.21 11.07
CA GLY A 18 40.65 -14.69 10.11
C GLY A 18 40.50 -13.88 8.82
N TRP A 19 41.41 -12.95 8.52
CA TRP A 19 41.41 -12.13 7.29
C TRP A 19 42.26 -12.69 6.14
N GLY A 20 42.83 -13.88 6.32
CA GLY A 20 43.73 -14.50 5.35
C GLY A 20 45.16 -13.97 5.40
N GLN A 21 46.08 -14.70 4.75
CA GLN A 21 47.49 -14.34 4.70
C GLN A 21 47.76 -13.20 3.70
N VAL A 22 47.06 -13.22 2.57
CA VAL A 22 47.22 -12.27 1.45
C VAL A 22 46.17 -11.16 1.57
N ALA A 23 46.56 -9.93 1.19
CA ALA A 23 45.75 -8.71 1.17
C ALA A 23 45.23 -8.17 2.52
N GLN A 24 44.97 -9.03 3.52
CA GLN A 24 44.63 -8.71 4.92
C GLN A 24 43.49 -7.69 5.12
N HIS A 25 43.20 -7.35 6.38
CA HIS A 25 42.20 -6.33 6.71
C HIS A 25 42.78 -4.91 6.56
N ARG A 26 42.78 -4.42 5.32
CA ARG A 26 43.16 -3.03 5.03
C ARG A 26 41.96 -2.09 5.15
N SER A 27 42.25 -0.79 5.03
CA SER A 27 41.26 0.28 5.09
C SER A 27 40.29 0.25 3.88
N PHE A 28 39.54 1.33 3.68
CA PHE A 28 38.45 1.45 2.71
C PHE A 28 38.82 1.13 1.26
N GLY A 29 40.10 1.24 0.88
CA GLY A 29 40.57 0.82 -0.45
C GLY A 29 40.28 -0.66 -0.74
N HIS A 30 40.36 -1.54 0.26
CA HIS A 30 40.02 -2.96 0.09
C HIS A 30 38.52 -3.19 -0.11
N LYS A 31 37.68 -2.24 0.29
CA LYS A 31 36.22 -2.28 0.13
C LYS A 31 35.75 -1.62 -1.18
N GLY A 32 36.67 -1.06 -1.97
CA GLY A 32 36.32 -0.28 -3.16
C GLY A 32 35.91 1.16 -2.87
N GLY A 33 36.29 1.70 -1.71
CA GLY A 33 36.00 3.07 -1.30
C GLY A 33 35.17 3.17 -0.01
N LEU A 34 34.82 4.39 0.36
CA LEU A 34 33.98 4.67 1.53
C LEU A 34 32.51 4.78 1.10
N GLY A 35 31.60 4.14 1.85
CA GLY A 35 30.16 4.24 1.60
C GLY A 35 29.73 3.69 0.24
N ARG A 36 28.84 4.42 -0.46
CA ARG A 36 28.27 4.04 -1.77
C ARG A 36 29.14 4.48 -2.96
N SER A 37 30.45 4.64 -2.75
CA SER A 37 31.36 5.04 -3.83
C SER A 37 31.53 3.91 -4.85
N GLY A 38 31.65 4.25 -6.13
CA GLY A 38 31.85 3.26 -7.19
C GLY A 38 30.60 2.53 -7.68
N HIS A 39 29.40 2.87 -7.16
CA HIS A 39 28.12 2.29 -7.57
C HIS A 39 27.78 2.45 -9.06
N LEU A 40 28.37 3.43 -9.75
CA LEU A 40 28.28 3.60 -11.23
C LEU A 40 29.55 3.13 -11.98
N LYS A 41 30.53 2.55 -11.28
CA LYS A 41 31.83 2.15 -11.83
C LYS A 41 32.14 0.70 -11.45
N HIS A 42 33.14 0.48 -10.60
CA HIS A 42 33.64 -0.84 -10.22
C HIS A 42 32.70 -1.65 -9.31
N LEU A 43 31.65 -1.03 -8.74
CA LEU A 43 30.58 -1.71 -7.98
C LEU A 43 29.22 -1.68 -8.71
N ALA A 44 29.18 -1.31 -9.99
CA ALA A 44 27.94 -1.26 -10.76
C ALA A 44 27.24 -2.63 -10.84
N SER A 45 27.99 -3.73 -10.92
CA SER A 45 27.41 -5.08 -10.94
C SER A 45 26.64 -5.42 -9.67
N THR A 46 27.11 -4.98 -8.50
CA THR A 46 26.42 -5.16 -7.22
C THR A 46 25.12 -4.36 -7.20
N VAL A 47 25.15 -3.11 -7.67
CA VAL A 47 23.95 -2.25 -7.73
C VAL A 47 22.90 -2.85 -8.66
N ILE A 48 23.30 -3.27 -9.86
CA ILE A 48 22.37 -3.90 -10.82
C ILE A 48 21.71 -5.15 -10.24
N LYS A 49 22.42 -5.91 -9.40
CA LYS A 49 21.91 -7.15 -8.81
C LYS A 49 21.04 -6.92 -7.57
N GLU A 50 21.45 -6.01 -6.70
CA GLU A 50 20.88 -5.87 -5.34
C GLU A 50 19.98 -4.64 -5.19
N ASP A 51 20.20 -3.59 -5.99
CA ASP A 51 19.56 -2.28 -5.84
C ASP A 51 19.38 -1.62 -7.22
N GLN A 52 18.58 -2.25 -8.08
CA GLN A 52 18.47 -1.87 -9.49
C GLN A 52 17.88 -0.47 -9.70
N ASP A 53 17.00 -0.04 -8.80
CA ASP A 53 16.34 1.27 -8.83
C ASP A 53 17.11 2.34 -8.03
N HIS A 54 18.39 2.08 -7.69
CA HIS A 54 19.20 2.99 -6.89
C HIS A 54 19.40 4.37 -7.55
N PHE A 55 19.57 4.38 -8.88
CA PHE A 55 19.80 5.58 -9.65
C PHE A 55 18.59 5.91 -10.51
N GLY A 56 18.10 7.14 -10.38
CA GLY A 56 16.95 7.61 -11.13
C GLY A 56 16.20 8.68 -10.34
N HIS A 57 15.25 9.31 -11.00
CA HIS A 57 14.25 10.13 -10.33
C HIS A 57 12.91 9.44 -10.52
N GLU A 58 12.14 9.34 -9.44
CA GLU A 58 10.73 8.97 -9.56
C GLU A 58 9.95 10.07 -10.28
N GLY A 59 8.72 9.76 -10.68
CA GLY A 59 7.82 10.75 -11.27
C GLY A 59 7.52 11.94 -10.36
N THR A 60 6.89 12.97 -10.92
CA THR A 60 6.53 14.19 -10.18
C THR A 60 5.52 13.87 -9.08
N HIS A 61 5.88 14.20 -7.83
CA HIS A 61 4.99 14.09 -6.68
C HIS A 61 4.30 15.43 -6.39
N SER A 62 2.98 15.39 -6.14
CA SER A 62 2.24 16.60 -5.74
C SER A 62 2.62 17.02 -4.30
N PRO A 63 2.76 18.32 -3.98
CA PRO A 63 3.04 18.79 -2.63
C PRO A 63 2.01 18.32 -1.59
N HIS A 64 0.75 18.18 -2.00
CA HIS A 64 -0.37 17.81 -1.12
C HIS A 64 -1.18 16.66 -1.74
N PRO A 65 -0.74 15.40 -1.56
CA PRO A 65 -1.46 14.24 -2.07
C PRO A 65 -2.70 13.94 -1.21
N SER A 66 -3.83 13.64 -1.85
CA SER A 66 -5.05 13.16 -1.20
C SER A 66 -4.94 11.68 -0.84
N ILE A 67 -4.18 11.36 0.21
CA ILE A 67 -3.95 9.99 0.66
C ILE A 67 -5.09 9.53 1.56
N THR A 68 -5.82 8.49 1.13
CA THR A 68 -6.73 7.75 2.01
C THR A 68 -5.90 6.92 3.00
N LYS A 69 -6.02 7.18 4.30
CA LYS A 69 -5.17 6.52 5.32
C LYS A 69 -5.79 5.23 5.86
N VAL A 70 -7.12 5.18 5.94
CA VAL A 70 -7.84 4.07 6.58
C VAL A 70 -8.95 3.60 5.64
N TRP A 71 -8.88 2.33 5.27
CA TRP A 71 -9.87 1.67 4.42
C TRP A 71 -10.32 0.35 5.02
N ILE A 72 -11.45 -0.14 4.55
CA ILE A 72 -11.98 -1.45 4.93
C ILE A 72 -12.51 -2.21 3.73
N ASN A 73 -12.39 -3.54 3.75
CA ASN A 73 -12.99 -4.41 2.76
C ASN A 73 -14.40 -4.84 3.16
N VAL A 74 -15.22 -5.11 2.15
CA VAL A 74 -16.59 -5.63 2.33
C VAL A 74 -16.63 -6.93 3.16
N ARG A 75 -15.59 -7.79 3.08
CA ARG A 75 -15.45 -9.01 3.90
C ARG A 75 -15.52 -8.75 5.41
N ASP A 76 -14.87 -7.68 5.86
CA ASP A 76 -14.64 -7.43 7.28
C ASP A 76 -15.82 -6.70 7.95
N LEU A 77 -16.86 -6.38 7.16
CA LEU A 77 -18.05 -5.67 7.63
C LEU A 77 -18.83 -6.46 8.69
N ASN A 78 -18.84 -7.79 8.62
CA ASN A 78 -19.56 -8.62 9.60
C ASN A 78 -18.90 -8.55 11.00
N ASP A 79 -17.57 -8.63 11.03
CA ASP A 79 -16.80 -8.50 12.26
C ASP A 79 -16.93 -7.10 12.86
N LEU A 80 -17.01 -6.09 12.00
CA LEU A 80 -17.19 -4.71 12.43
C LEU A 80 -18.62 -4.46 12.92
N PHE A 81 -19.62 -5.03 12.26
CA PHE A 81 -21.00 -4.99 12.73
C PHE A 81 -21.15 -5.66 14.11
N SER A 82 -20.43 -6.76 14.37
CA SER A 82 -20.45 -7.42 15.69
C SER A 82 -19.90 -6.54 16.82
N LYS A 83 -18.99 -5.61 16.52
CA LYS A 83 -18.33 -4.74 17.52
C LYS A 83 -19.03 -3.41 17.73
N SER A 84 -19.55 -2.82 16.66
CA SER A 84 -20.09 -1.46 16.68
C SER A 84 -21.36 -1.28 15.86
N GLY A 85 -21.99 -2.38 15.45
CA GLY A 85 -23.24 -2.36 14.70
C GLY A 85 -24.38 -1.78 15.53
N LYS A 86 -25.16 -0.90 14.90
CA LYS A 86 -26.43 -0.45 15.44
C LYS A 86 -27.54 -1.06 14.57
N SER A 87 -28.40 -1.87 15.17
CA SER A 87 -29.66 -2.28 14.53
C SER A 87 -30.70 -1.21 14.83
N GLU A 88 -31.03 -0.39 13.85
CA GLU A 88 -32.10 0.60 13.98
C GLU A 88 -33.22 0.19 13.03
N ASN A 89 -34.42 -0.05 13.56
CA ASN A 89 -35.64 -0.38 12.79
C ASN A 89 -35.46 -1.50 11.76
N SER A 90 -34.96 -2.66 12.20
CA SER A 90 -34.80 -3.88 11.38
C SER A 90 -33.80 -3.78 10.22
N LYS A 91 -33.02 -2.69 10.12
CA LYS A 91 -31.93 -2.52 9.15
C LYS A 91 -30.58 -2.45 9.86
N ASN A 92 -29.62 -3.25 9.41
CA ASN A 92 -28.27 -3.27 9.97
C ASN A 92 -27.50 -2.06 9.44
N THR A 93 -27.37 -1.02 10.27
CA THR A 93 -26.75 0.25 9.87
C THR A 93 -25.32 0.32 10.39
N LEU A 94 -24.38 0.68 9.50
CA LEU A 94 -22.96 0.75 9.83
C LEU A 94 -22.41 2.11 9.39
N ASP A 95 -22.02 2.91 10.39
CA ASP A 95 -21.43 4.23 10.16
C ASP A 95 -19.90 4.13 10.20
N LEU A 96 -19.29 4.09 9.02
CA LEU A 96 -17.83 4.02 8.88
C LEU A 96 -17.16 5.37 9.16
N GLU A 97 -17.90 6.48 9.02
CA GLU A 97 -17.36 7.82 9.28
C GLU A 97 -17.13 8.04 10.77
N SER A 98 -18.09 7.61 11.62
CA SER A 98 -17.93 7.59 13.07
C SER A 98 -16.71 6.75 13.52
N LEU A 99 -16.36 5.72 12.75
CA LEU A 99 -15.23 4.83 12.99
C LEU A 99 -13.91 5.35 12.37
N LYS A 100 -13.90 6.55 11.79
CA LYS A 100 -12.74 7.16 11.11
C LYS A 100 -12.21 6.34 9.93
N ILE A 101 -13.08 5.58 9.28
CA ILE A 101 -12.75 4.82 8.07
C ILE A 101 -13.17 5.66 6.85
N GLU A 102 -12.21 5.93 5.97
CA GLU A 102 -12.40 6.89 4.87
C GLU A 102 -12.88 6.24 3.57
N LYS A 103 -12.55 4.96 3.34
CA LYS A 103 -12.85 4.28 2.07
C LYS A 103 -13.32 2.84 2.24
N LEU A 104 -14.39 2.49 1.52
CA LEU A 104 -14.88 1.12 1.39
C LEU A 104 -14.38 0.46 0.09
N LEU A 105 -13.72 -0.69 0.24
CA LEU A 105 -13.15 -1.50 -0.85
C LEU A 105 -13.95 -2.78 -1.08
N GLY A 106 -14.02 -3.23 -2.33
CA GLY A 106 -14.79 -4.42 -2.73
C GLY A 106 -14.12 -5.77 -2.46
N GLY A 107 -13.16 -5.88 -1.55
CA GLY A 107 -12.50 -7.15 -1.25
C GLY A 107 -13.41 -8.16 -0.55
N GLY A 108 -13.53 -9.38 -1.10
CA GLY A 108 -14.31 -10.49 -0.53
C GLY A 108 -15.80 -10.53 -0.91
N GLN A 109 -16.60 -11.22 -0.09
CA GLN A 109 -18.03 -11.47 -0.28
C GLN A 109 -18.83 -10.98 0.92
N ILE A 110 -20.10 -10.67 0.69
CA ILE A 110 -21.04 -10.18 1.69
C ILE A 110 -22.37 -10.91 1.51
N ASN A 111 -22.87 -11.47 2.61
CA ASN A 111 -24.12 -12.24 2.62
C ASN A 111 -25.24 -11.51 3.37
N THR A 112 -24.90 -10.44 4.08
CA THR A 112 -25.80 -9.69 4.95
C THR A 112 -26.04 -8.31 4.36
N ALA A 113 -27.31 -7.90 4.30
CA ALA A 113 -27.68 -6.56 3.88
C ALA A 113 -27.25 -5.51 4.93
N TYR A 114 -26.38 -4.58 4.55
CA TYR A 114 -25.96 -3.45 5.39
C TYR A 114 -26.32 -2.12 4.74
N THR A 115 -26.75 -1.15 5.55
CA THR A 115 -26.81 0.26 5.17
C THR A 115 -25.53 0.93 5.66
N ILE A 116 -24.62 1.28 4.74
CA ILE A 116 -23.26 1.75 5.06
C ILE A 116 -23.14 3.25 4.78
N LYS A 117 -22.72 4.04 5.76
CA LYS A 117 -22.35 5.45 5.57
C LYS A 117 -20.83 5.58 5.48
N VAL A 118 -20.29 6.10 4.38
CA VAL A 118 -18.85 6.22 4.15
C VAL A 118 -18.51 7.40 3.24
N LYS A 119 -17.32 7.99 3.37
CA LYS A 119 -16.87 9.11 2.54
C LYS A 119 -16.65 8.73 1.08
N ASN A 120 -15.92 7.63 0.84
CA ASN A 120 -15.62 7.14 -0.50
C ASN A 120 -15.88 5.62 -0.60
N ALA A 121 -16.38 5.16 -1.74
CA ALA A 121 -16.55 3.74 -2.02
C ALA A 121 -16.04 3.40 -3.43
N THR A 122 -15.45 2.21 -3.57
CA THR A 122 -15.09 1.66 -4.89
C THR A 122 -16.32 1.17 -5.64
N PRO A 123 -16.34 1.20 -6.99
CA PRO A 123 -17.49 0.73 -7.78
C PRO A 123 -17.85 -0.73 -7.46
N SER A 124 -16.83 -1.60 -7.36
CA SER A 124 -17.01 -3.00 -6.99
C SER A 124 -17.62 -3.19 -5.59
N ALA A 125 -17.31 -2.31 -4.63
CA ALA A 125 -17.94 -2.37 -3.31
C ALA A 125 -19.43 -2.02 -3.37
N ILE A 126 -19.79 -0.99 -4.14
CA ILE A 126 -21.19 -0.55 -4.30
C ILE A 126 -22.02 -1.66 -4.94
N GLU A 127 -21.50 -2.30 -5.99
CA GLU A 127 -22.17 -3.41 -6.68
C GLU A 127 -22.40 -4.60 -5.73
N LYS A 128 -21.38 -5.01 -4.96
CA LYS A 128 -21.49 -6.14 -4.03
C LYS A 128 -22.47 -5.87 -2.89
N VAL A 129 -22.46 -4.65 -2.34
CA VAL A 129 -23.40 -4.27 -1.28
C VAL A 129 -24.83 -4.24 -1.82
N LYS A 130 -25.04 -3.73 -3.04
CA LYS A 130 -26.36 -3.76 -3.71
C LYS A 130 -26.83 -5.19 -3.99
N GLN A 131 -25.95 -6.07 -4.46
CA GLN A 131 -26.27 -7.49 -4.69
C GLN A 131 -26.70 -8.21 -3.41
N ALA A 132 -26.10 -7.85 -2.27
CA ALA A 132 -26.51 -8.36 -0.95
C ALA A 132 -27.77 -7.70 -0.38
N GLY A 133 -28.44 -6.81 -1.13
CA GLY A 133 -29.63 -6.08 -0.69
C GLY A 133 -29.34 -4.92 0.28
N GLY A 134 -28.09 -4.48 0.36
CA GLY A 134 -27.67 -3.33 1.16
C GLY A 134 -27.64 -2.02 0.35
N GLU A 135 -27.38 -0.92 1.05
CA GLU A 135 -27.32 0.43 0.48
C GLU A 135 -26.07 1.16 0.97
N VAL A 136 -25.40 1.91 0.09
CA VAL A 136 -24.23 2.73 0.44
C VAL A 136 -24.61 4.21 0.32
N ILE A 137 -24.55 4.92 1.43
CA ILE A 137 -24.81 6.36 1.50
C ILE A 137 -23.46 7.07 1.45
N LEU A 138 -23.22 7.77 0.34
CA LEU A 138 -22.06 8.64 0.16
C LEU A 138 -22.45 10.09 0.50
N PRO A 139 -21.58 10.89 1.14
CA PRO A 139 -21.78 12.33 1.25
C PRO A 139 -21.67 12.92 -0.16
N ILE A 140 -22.85 13.21 -0.73
CA ILE A 140 -23.13 13.78 -2.05
C ILE A 140 -21.89 14.34 -2.75
N GLN A 141 -21.32 13.56 -3.66
CA GLN A 141 -20.64 14.13 -4.82
C GLN A 141 -21.70 14.23 -5.90
N LYS A 142 -22.04 15.45 -6.34
CA LYS A 142 -22.76 15.64 -7.60
C LYS A 142 -21.90 15.03 -8.70
N THR A 143 -22.16 13.78 -9.07
CA THR A 143 -21.59 13.20 -10.28
C THR A 143 -22.62 13.47 -11.38
N GLU A 144 -22.28 14.39 -12.27
CA GLU A 144 -23.08 14.74 -13.43
C GLU A 144 -23.33 13.48 -14.27
N GLU A 145 -24.61 13.17 -14.49
CA GLU A 145 -25.09 12.36 -15.59
C GLU A 145 -24.74 13.08 -16.91
N LYS A 146 -23.53 12.89 -17.43
CA LYS A 146 -23.12 13.34 -18.77
C LYS A 146 -22.36 12.23 -19.50
N SER A 147 -23.03 11.11 -19.72
CA SER A 147 -22.50 10.07 -20.62
C SER A 147 -23.55 9.38 -21.48
N GLN A 148 -24.81 9.85 -21.51
CA GLN A 148 -25.85 9.25 -22.36
C GLN A 148 -26.38 10.16 -23.49
N GLU A 149 -26.28 11.49 -23.42
CA GLU A 149 -26.80 12.38 -24.49
C GLU A 149 -25.89 12.57 -25.73
N LYS A 150 -24.64 12.08 -25.72
CA LYS A 150 -23.72 12.24 -26.88
C LYS A 150 -23.78 11.11 -27.90
N ALA A 151 -24.47 10.00 -27.62
CA ALA A 151 -24.59 8.90 -28.58
C ALA A 151 -25.77 9.08 -29.55
N GLU A 152 -26.89 9.70 -29.15
CA GLU A 152 -28.07 9.84 -30.01
C GLU A 152 -28.00 10.99 -31.02
N ASN A 153 -27.11 11.98 -30.83
CA ASN A 153 -27.01 13.13 -31.73
C ASN A 153 -26.04 12.94 -32.92
N VAL A 154 -25.38 11.78 -33.04
CA VAL A 154 -24.48 11.48 -34.17
C VAL A 154 -25.20 10.68 -35.27
N GLU A 155 -26.31 9.98 -34.99
CA GLU A 155 -27.02 9.17 -35.99
C GLU A 155 -28.00 9.95 -36.88
N ASN A 156 -28.27 11.23 -36.61
CA ASN A 156 -29.30 12.01 -37.31
C ASN A 156 -28.78 13.11 -38.23
N ASN A 157 -27.52 13.05 -38.70
CA ASN A 157 -26.95 14.10 -39.53
C ASN A 157 -26.20 13.61 -40.78
N ASP A 158 -26.67 12.51 -41.37
CA ASP A 158 -26.35 12.13 -42.76
C ASP A 158 -27.66 12.12 -43.56
N GLY A 159 -28.04 13.28 -44.11
CA GLY A 159 -29.18 13.51 -45.00
C GLY A 159 -28.90 14.62 -45.99
#